data_AF-A0A9E5NJL7-F1
#
_entry.id   AF-A0A9E5NJL7-F1
#
_cell.length_a   1.000
_cell.length_b   1.000
_cell.length_c   1.000
_cell.angle_alpha   90.00
_cell.angle_beta   90.00
_cell.angle_gamma   90.00
#
_symmetry.space_group_name_H-M   'P 1'
#
loop_
_entity.id
_entity.type
_entity.pdbx_description
1 polymer ?
#
loop_
_entity_poly.entity_id
_entity_poly.type
_entity_poly.pdbx_seq_one_letter_code
_entity_poly.pdbx_strand_id
1 'polypeptide(L)' 'LLDEVAEYGIRVINMVPGTMNTDQRWDDNPDFPRETVMEPEDFAQLVVSLLKLNDYVLVKEVGGAPDCSG' A
#
# COMPACT_ATOMS: atom_id res chain seq x y z
N LEU A 1 -16.64 -6.09 8.86
CA LEU A 1 -15.62 -6.93 8.19
C LEU A 1 -14.34 -7.11 8.99
N LEU A 2 -13.54 -6.07 9.28
CA LEU A 2 -12.25 -6.23 10.00
C LEU A 2 -12.43 -6.91 11.36
N ASP A 3 -13.42 -6.47 12.12
CA ASP A 3 -13.68 -7.00 13.47
C ASP A 3 -14.40 -8.36 13.45
N GLU A 4 -15.09 -8.71 12.35
CA GLU A 4 -15.82 -9.98 12.20
C GLU A 4 -14.89 -11.18 12.03
N VAL A 5 -13.70 -10.98 11.43
CA VAL A 5 -12.74 -12.06 11.17
C VAL A 5 -11.61 -12.13 12.18
N ALA A 6 -11.48 -11.11 13.05
CA ALA A 6 -10.44 -11.01 14.05
C ALA A 6 -10.53 -12.14 15.10
N GLU A 7 -11.73 -12.60 15.45
CA GLU A 7 -11.94 -13.72 16.38
C GLU A 7 -11.38 -15.05 15.87
N TYR A 8 -11.20 -15.19 14.55
CA TYR A 8 -10.61 -16.36 13.90
C TYR A 8 -9.09 -16.22 13.69
N GLY A 9 -8.47 -15.18 14.23
CA GLY A 9 -7.04 -14.91 14.06
C GLY A 9 -6.66 -14.43 12.67
N ILE A 10 -7.63 -13.97 11.87
CA ILE A 10 -7.39 -13.43 10.53
C ILE A 10 -7.19 -11.92 10.63
N ARG A 11 -6.09 -11.44 10.04
CA ARG A 11 -5.81 -10.00 9.90
C ARG A 11 -6.22 -9.55 8.51
N VAL A 12 -7.03 -8.51 8.44
CA VAL A 12 -7.39 -7.82 7.20
C VAL A 12 -6.86 -6.39 7.31
N ILE A 13 -6.17 -5.93 6.28
CA ILE A 13 -5.54 -4.61 6.23
C ILE A 13 -6.01 -3.95 4.93
N ASN A 14 -6.60 -2.76 5.03
CA ASN A 14 -6.89 -1.95 3.85
C ASN A 14 -5.62 -1.19 3.44
N MET A 15 -5.18 -1.35 2.20
CA MET A 15 -3.98 -0.67 1.70
C MET A 15 -4.35 0.24 0.54
N VAL A 16 -4.07 1.53 0.68
CA VAL A 16 -4.42 2.57 -0.28
C VAL A 16 -3.13 3.27 -0.74
N PRO A 17 -2.37 2.67 -1.66
CA PRO A 17 -1.19 3.32 -2.22
C PRO A 17 -1.60 4.49 -3.12
N GLY A 18 -0.74 5.51 -3.20
CA GLY A 18 -0.78 6.49 -4.28
C GLY A 18 -0.37 5.87 -5.62
N THR A 19 -0.17 6.72 -6.63
CA THR A 19 0.32 6.27 -7.95
C THR A 19 1.68 5.57 -7.81
N MET A 20 1.83 4.41 -8.45
CA MET A 20 3.01 3.55 -8.35
C MET A 20 3.71 3.40 -9.70
N ASN A 21 5.05 3.31 -9.66
CA ASN A 21 5.94 3.07 -10.80
C ASN A 21 5.79 1.61 -11.28
N THR A 22 4.73 1.34 -12.04
CA THR A 22 4.43 0.01 -12.58
C THR A 22 4.25 0.10 -14.08
N ASP A 23 4.49 -1.00 -14.80
CA ASP A 23 4.26 -1.08 -16.24
C ASP A 23 2.81 -0.68 -16.60
N GLN A 24 1.84 -1.17 -15.81
CA GLN A 24 0.42 -0.82 -15.97
C GLN A 24 0.19 0.70 -15.95
N ARG A 25 0.89 1.45 -15.10
CA ARG A 25 0.70 2.90 -15.04
C ARG A 25 1.25 3.61 -16.27
N TRP A 26 2.36 3.12 -16.84
CA TRP A 26 3.03 3.76 -17.97
C TRP A 26 2.43 3.37 -19.32
N ASP A 27 1.71 2.25 -19.40
CA ASP A 27 0.90 1.88 -20.57
C ASP A 27 -0.14 2.97 -20.92
N ASP A 28 -0.61 3.72 -19.92
CA ASP A 28 -1.56 4.83 -20.07
C ASP A 28 -0.90 6.18 -20.46
N ASN A 29 0.42 6.21 -20.69
CA ASN A 29 1.20 7.41 -21.05
C ASN A 29 0.86 8.68 -20.22
N PRO A 30 1.10 8.66 -18.88
CA PRO A 30 0.90 9.81 -17.99
C PRO A 30 1.64 11.09 -18.39
N ASP A 31 1.13 12.21 -17.90
CA ASP A 31 1.65 13.57 -18.08
C ASP A 31 2.63 14.03 -16.97
N PHE A 32 2.87 13.22 -15.95
CA PHE A 32 3.83 13.50 -14.86
C PHE A 32 5.08 12.60 -14.93
N PRO A 33 6.23 13.03 -14.37
CA PRO A 33 7.48 12.27 -14.43
C PRO A 33 7.46 11.03 -13.52
N ARG A 34 8.34 10.05 -13.81
CA ARG A 34 8.46 8.82 -13.00
C ARG A 34 8.90 9.09 -11.56
N GLU A 35 9.65 10.16 -11.34
CA GLU A 35 10.20 10.49 -10.04
C GLU A 35 9.14 10.95 -9.02
N THR A 36 7.92 11.26 -9.47
CA THR A 36 6.82 11.72 -8.61
C THR A 36 5.89 10.58 -8.17
N VAL A 37 6.18 9.34 -8.54
CA VAL A 37 5.38 8.16 -8.15
C VAL A 37 6.14 7.28 -7.16
N MET A 38 5.39 6.42 -6.47
CA MET A 38 5.95 5.51 -5.48
C MET A 38 6.65 4.34 -6.17
N GLU A 39 7.83 3.94 -5.71
CA GLU A 39 8.45 2.70 -6.17
C GLU A 39 7.75 1.47 -5.55
N PRO A 40 7.47 0.42 -6.33
CA PRO A 40 6.78 -0.77 -5.84
C PRO A 40 7.55 -1.50 -4.73
N GLU A 41 8.88 -1.39 -4.71
CA GLU A 41 9.75 -1.97 -3.68
C GLU A 41 9.48 -1.38 -2.30
N ASP A 42 9.24 -0.07 -2.21
CA ASP A 42 8.93 0.60 -0.94
C ASP A 42 7.61 0.10 -0.38
N PHE A 43 6.61 -0.10 -1.25
CA PHE A 43 5.32 -0.65 -0.85
C PHE A 43 5.42 -2.14 -0.48
N ALA A 44 6.22 -2.93 -1.20
CA ALA A 44 6.49 -4.31 -0.86
C ALA A 44 7.18 -4.43 0.52
N GLN A 45 8.12 -3.53 0.83
CA GLN A 45 8.77 -3.48 2.14
C GLN A 45 7.76 -3.18 3.26
N LEU A 46 6.80 -2.29 3.03
CA LEU A 46 5.70 -2.04 3.96
C LEU A 46 4.86 -3.31 4.19
N VAL A 47 4.45 -4.04 3.13
CA VAL A 47 3.69 -5.29 3.26
C VAL A 47 4.45 -6.31 4.09
N VAL A 48 5.75 -6.49 3.81
CA VAL A 48 6.61 -7.40 4.58
C VAL A 48 6.71 -6.97 6.04
N SER A 49 6.77 -5.68 6.31
CA SER A 49 6.82 -5.13 7.67
C SER A 49 5.51 -5.37 8.43
N LEU A 50 4.35 -5.22 7.77
CA LEU A 50 3.04 -5.51 8.34
C LEU A 50 2.90 -7.00 8.71
N LEU A 51 3.40 -7.90 7.85
CA LEU A 51 3.38 -9.34 8.13
C LEU A 51 4.25 -9.72 9.33
N LYS A 52 5.35 -8.99 9.56
CA LYS A 52 6.28 -9.20 10.68
C LYS A 52 5.80 -8.60 12.00
N LEU A 53 4.76 -7.78 12.01
CA LEU A 53 4.16 -7.30 13.25
C LEU A 53 3.59 -8.46 14.04
N ASN A 54 3.64 -8.33 15.37
CA ASN A 54 2.99 -9.26 16.29
C ASN A 54 1.52 -9.50 15.85
N ASP A 55 1.07 -10.75 15.91
CA ASP A 55 -0.26 -11.17 15.45
C ASP A 55 -1.40 -10.45 16.18
N TYR A 56 -1.17 -9.96 17.40
CA TYR A 56 -2.13 -9.16 18.17
C TYR A 56 -2.19 -7.68 17.75
N VAL A 57 -1.28 -7.22 16.89
CA VAL A 57 -1.30 -5.86 16.34
C VAL A 57 -2.08 -5.87 15.04
N LEU A 58 -3.22 -5.17 15.05
CA LEU A 58 -4.07 -4.97 13.88
C LEU A 58 -3.85 -3.55 13.34
N VAL A 59 -3.38 -3.47 12.10
CA VAL A 59 -3.33 -2.23 11.34
C VAL A 59 -4.58 -2.15 10.47
N LYS A 60 -5.47 -1.19 10.75
CA LYS A 60 -6.75 -1.08 10.03
C LYS A 60 -6.56 -0.58 8.60
N GLU A 61 -5.70 0.41 8.44
CA GLU A 61 -5.47 1.07 7.17
C GLU A 61 -4.02 1.54 7.07
N VAL A 62 -3.45 1.42 5.87
CA VAL A 62 -2.21 2.09 5.50
C VAL A 62 -2.42 2.83 4.20
N GLY A 63 -2.10 4.12 4.21
CA GLY A 63 -2.09 4.97 3.03
C GLY A 63 -0.77 5.73 2.93
N GLY A 64 -0.34 5.98 1.70
CA GLY A 64 0.85 6.77 1.42
C GLY A 64 0.73 7.37 0.02
N ALA A 65 0.66 8.69 -0.06
CA ALA A 65 0.74 9.41 -1.32
C ALA A 65 2.17 9.93 -1.49
N PRO A 66 2.83 9.70 -2.63
CA PRO A 66 3.54 10.80 -3.26
C PRO A 66 2.47 11.71 -3.88
N ASP A 67 2.39 12.92 -3.35
CA ASP A 67 1.61 14.01 -3.89
C ASP A 67 2.11 14.36 -5.30
N CYS A 68 1.46 13.83 -6.33
CA CYS A 68 1.65 14.34 -7.71
C CYS A 68 1.00 15.72 -7.93
N SER A 69 0.43 16.34 -6.90
CA SER A 69 -0.08 17.71 -6.92
C SER A 69 1.08 18.69 -6.75
N GLY A 70 1.71 19.04 -7.87
CA GLY A 70 2.36 20.34 -8.00
C GLY A 70 1.36 21.48 -7.95
#